data_AF-A0A957L074-F1
#
_entry.id   AF-A0A957L074-F1
#
_cell.length_a   1.000
_cell.length_b   1.000
_cell.length_c   1.000
_cell.angle_alpha   90.00
_cell.angle_beta   90.00
_cell.angle_gamma   90.00
#
_symmetry.space_group_name_H-M   'P 1'
#
loop_
_entity.id
_entity.type
_entity.pdbx_description
1 polymer ?
#
loop_
_entity_poly.entity_id
_entity_poly.type
_entity_poly.pdbx_seq_one_letter_code
_entity_poly.pdbx_strand_id
1 'polypeptide(L)'
;MSNERIDKLNELREKAQERGGAARIDRQRKAGKMTAHERIELLLDRGSFHEIDAFVVHRETNFGMADTKFLGDSVITGWGTIDGRLVYVFAQDFTVFGGSLSEVHAEKICKIMDMAMKNGAPVIGINDSGG
;
A
#
# COMPACT_ATOMS: atom_id res chain seq x y z
N MET A 1 26.24 -0.93 -19.70
CA MET A 1 24.99 -0.67 -20.43
C MET A 1 23.86 -0.78 -19.44
N SER A 2 23.11 0.30 -19.21
CA SER A 2 21.93 0.24 -18.33
C SER A 2 20.89 -0.68 -18.95
N ASN A 3 20.27 -1.53 -18.15
CA ASN A 3 19.21 -2.41 -18.63
C ASN A 3 17.90 -1.64 -18.53
N GLU A 4 17.41 -1.16 -19.68
CA GLU A 4 16.21 -0.31 -19.80
C GLU A 4 15.00 -0.85 -19.02
N ARG A 5 14.84 -2.17 -18.91
CA ARG A 5 13.76 -2.80 -18.13
C ARG A 5 13.94 -2.64 -16.62
N ILE A 6 15.18 -2.68 -16.14
CA ILE A 6 15.53 -2.46 -14.73
C ILE A 6 15.31 -0.99 -14.38
N ASP A 7 15.74 -0.09 -15.25
CA ASP A 7 15.52 1.35 -15.05
C ASP A 7 14.02 1.65 -14.97
N LYS A 8 13.22 1.06 -15.87
CA LYS A 8 11.77 1.21 -15.84
C LYS A 8 11.14 0.68 -14.56
N LEU A 9 11.60 -0.46 -14.07
CA LEU A 9 11.14 -1.02 -12.81
C LEU A 9 11.46 -0.11 -11.62
N ASN A 10 12.65 0.49 -11.60
CA ASN A 10 13.06 1.41 -10.56
C ASN A 10 12.23 2.71 -10.59
N GLU A 11 11.96 3.27 -11.76
CA GLU A 11 11.02 4.40 -11.90
C GLU A 11 9.63 4.09 -11.34
N LEU A 12 9.10 2.87 -11.58
CA LEU A 12 7.80 2.46 -11.06
C LEU A 12 7.81 2.33 -9.54
N ARG A 13 8.92 1.85 -8.96
CA ARG A 13 9.10 1.78 -7.50
C ARG A 13 9.10 3.16 -6.89
N GLU A 14 9.85 4.11 -7.46
CA GLU A 14 9.89 5.50 -6.99
C GLU A 14 8.50 6.14 -7.06
N LYS A 15 7.80 6.00 -8.18
CA LYS A 15 6.42 6.51 -8.34
C LYS A 15 5.42 5.88 -7.37
N ALA A 16 5.55 4.59 -7.08
CA ALA A 16 4.66 3.92 -6.11
C ALA A 16 4.85 4.46 -4.68
N GLN A 17 6.05 4.93 -4.34
CA GLN A 17 6.34 5.56 -3.05
C GLN A 17 5.74 6.97 -2.92
N GLU A 18 5.46 7.66 -4.03
CA GLU A 18 4.84 9.00 -4.01
C GLU A 18 3.38 8.96 -3.52
N ARG A 19 2.67 7.84 -3.70
CA ARG A 19 1.28 7.60 -3.26
C ARG A 19 0.36 8.77 -3.66
N GLY A 20 -0.35 9.38 -2.69
CA GLY A 20 -1.22 10.54 -2.92
C GLY A 20 -0.50 11.85 -3.23
N GLY A 21 0.84 11.86 -3.26
CA GLY A 21 1.69 13.01 -3.53
C GLY A 21 2.09 13.78 -2.26
N ALA A 22 3.22 14.50 -2.37
CA ALA A 22 3.88 15.18 -1.26
C ALA A 22 2.96 16.12 -0.46
N ALA A 23 2.07 16.87 -1.14
CA ALA A 23 1.14 17.78 -0.48
C ALA A 23 0.13 17.07 0.43
N ARG A 24 -0.36 15.89 0.03
CA ARG A 24 -1.32 15.10 0.82
C ARG A 24 -0.62 14.40 1.98
N ILE A 25 0.60 13.91 1.77
CA ILE A 25 1.46 13.34 2.81
C ILE A 25 1.77 14.39 3.89
N ASP A 26 2.16 15.60 3.50
CA ASP A 26 2.43 16.70 4.43
C ASP A 26 1.18 17.07 5.24
N ARG A 27 0.00 17.13 4.59
CA ARG A 27 -1.27 17.35 5.30
C ARG A 27 -1.58 16.25 6.32
N GLN A 28 -1.35 14.98 5.97
CA GLN A 28 -1.55 13.84 6.88
C GLN A 28 -0.64 13.98 8.11
N ARG A 29 0.65 14.27 7.91
CA ARG A 29 1.62 14.47 9.00
C ARG A 29 1.28 15.68 9.86
N LYS A 30 0.88 16.81 9.26
CA LYS A 30 0.41 18.02 9.98
C LYS A 30 -0.83 17.78 10.82
N ALA A 31 -1.66 16.81 10.45
CA ALA A 31 -2.79 16.36 11.27
C ALA A 31 -2.38 15.42 12.42
N GLY A 32 -1.08 15.22 12.66
CA GLY A 32 -0.56 14.33 13.70
C GLY A 32 -0.64 12.84 13.36
N LYS A 33 -0.88 12.50 12.08
CA LYS A 33 -1.04 11.13 11.62
C LYS A 33 0.18 10.68 10.81
N MET A 34 0.62 9.46 11.07
CA MET A 34 1.57 8.77 10.18
C MET A 34 0.89 8.36 8.86
N THR A 35 1.70 8.22 7.81
CA THR A 35 1.31 7.61 6.54
C THR A 35 1.17 6.08 6.68
N ALA A 36 0.57 5.42 5.69
CA ALA A 36 0.44 3.97 5.70
C ALA A 36 1.80 3.24 5.77
N HIS A 37 2.80 3.69 5.00
CA HIS A 37 4.16 3.12 5.04
C HIS A 37 4.84 3.33 6.39
N GLU A 38 4.80 4.54 6.93
CA GLU A 38 5.42 4.85 8.22
C GLU A 38 4.86 3.95 9.34
N ARG A 39 3.54 3.65 9.29
CA ARG A 39 2.91 2.74 10.26
C ARG A 39 3.39 1.30 10.09
N ILE A 40 3.56 0.83 8.86
CA ILE A 40 4.10 -0.50 8.57
C ILE A 40 5.56 -0.60 9.05
N GLU A 41 6.39 0.40 8.73
CA GLU A 41 7.80 0.45 9.15
C GLU A 41 7.96 0.51 10.67
N LEU A 42 7.04 1.18 11.38
CA LEU A 42 7.04 1.21 12.84
C LEU A 42 6.59 -0.13 13.45
N LEU A 43 5.64 -0.81 12.81
CA LEU A 43 5.03 -2.04 13.32
C LEU A 43 5.93 -3.27 13.15
N LEU A 44 6.60 -3.37 12.00
CA LEU A 44 7.36 -4.56 11.61
C LEU A 44 8.84 -4.43 11.96
N ASP A 45 9.51 -5.57 12.11
CA ASP A 45 10.95 -5.62 12.29
C ASP A 45 11.65 -4.94 11.10
N ARG A 46 12.68 -4.15 11.40
CA ARG A 46 13.37 -3.32 10.40
C ARG A 46 13.85 -4.15 9.21
N GLY A 47 13.41 -3.77 8.00
CA GLY A 47 13.81 -4.41 6.76
C GLY A 47 13.11 -5.75 6.47
N SER A 48 12.13 -6.15 7.28
CA SER A 48 11.38 -7.39 7.06
C SER A 48 10.20 -7.25 6.10
N PHE A 49 9.76 -6.01 5.81
CA PHE A 49 8.56 -5.79 5.03
C PHE A 49 8.77 -6.13 3.54
N HIS A 50 7.85 -6.95 3.03
CA HIS A 50 7.73 -7.32 1.63
C HIS A 50 6.35 -6.91 1.11
N GLU A 51 6.32 -5.86 0.30
CA GLU A 51 5.10 -5.37 -0.34
C GLU A 51 4.69 -6.28 -1.52
N ILE A 52 3.39 -6.51 -1.66
CA ILE A 52 2.78 -7.17 -2.82
C ILE A 52 1.78 -6.23 -3.49
N ASP A 53 1.63 -6.37 -4.81
CA ASP A 53 0.73 -5.56 -5.63
C ASP A 53 1.02 -4.05 -5.52
N ALA A 54 2.29 -3.66 -5.44
CA ALA A 54 2.73 -2.27 -5.33
C ALA A 54 2.40 -1.42 -6.57
N PHE A 55 2.15 -2.06 -7.72
CA PHE A 55 1.94 -1.38 -9.01
C PHE A 55 0.53 -1.52 -9.58
N VAL A 56 -0.38 -2.19 -8.88
CA VAL A 56 -1.76 -2.31 -9.37
C VAL A 56 -2.46 -0.95 -9.30
N VAL A 57 -3.44 -0.75 -10.16
CA VAL A 57 -4.27 0.46 -10.22
C VAL A 57 -5.73 0.04 -10.36
N HIS A 58 -6.67 0.86 -9.87
CA HIS A 58 -8.09 0.58 -10.07
C HIS A 58 -8.47 0.57 -11.56
N ARG A 59 -9.50 -0.20 -11.90
CA ARG A 59 -9.99 -0.39 -13.28
C ARG A 59 -11.16 0.54 -13.65
N GLU A 60 -11.65 1.33 -12.69
CA GLU A 60 -12.75 2.29 -12.90
C GLU A 60 -12.40 3.36 -13.95
N THR A 61 -13.38 3.67 -14.79
CA THR A 61 -13.32 4.65 -15.88
C THR A 61 -14.41 5.72 -15.78
N ASN A 62 -15.46 5.48 -15.00
CA ASN A 62 -16.54 6.44 -14.76
C ASN A 62 -16.04 7.64 -13.93
N PHE A 63 -16.82 8.73 -13.95
CA PHE A 63 -16.59 9.92 -13.12
C PHE A 63 -15.20 10.58 -13.27
N GLY A 64 -14.55 10.42 -14.42
CA GLY A 64 -13.21 10.98 -14.68
C GLY A 64 -12.06 10.20 -14.03
N MET A 65 -12.33 9.01 -13.49
CA MET A 65 -11.34 8.17 -12.82
C MET A 65 -10.37 7.50 -13.82
N ALA A 66 -10.64 7.53 -15.12
CA ALA A 66 -9.73 7.01 -16.15
C ALA A 66 -8.35 7.70 -16.12
N ASP A 67 -8.31 9.01 -15.86
CA ASP A 67 -7.10 9.82 -15.94
C ASP A 67 -6.33 9.94 -14.61
N THR A 68 -6.92 9.49 -13.51
CA THR A 68 -6.34 9.60 -12.17
C THR A 68 -6.03 8.22 -11.62
N LYS A 69 -4.78 7.76 -11.75
CA LYS A 69 -4.34 6.44 -11.30
C LYS A 69 -3.19 6.57 -10.30
N PHE A 70 -3.29 5.83 -9.20
CA PHE A 70 -2.23 5.74 -8.19
C PHE A 70 -1.72 4.30 -8.09
N LEU A 71 -0.41 4.11 -8.16
CA LEU A 71 0.21 2.79 -8.04
C LEU A 71 0.01 2.23 -6.63
N GLY A 72 -0.45 0.98 -6.57
CA GLY A 72 -0.80 0.28 -5.34
C GLY A 72 -2.21 0.56 -4.85
N ASP A 73 -2.93 1.49 -5.50
CA ASP A 73 -4.24 2.01 -5.08
C ASP A 73 -4.23 2.56 -3.63
N SER A 74 -5.38 2.65 -2.96
CA SER A 74 -5.50 3.26 -1.62
C SER A 74 -5.15 2.33 -0.44
N VAL A 75 -4.42 1.23 -0.69
CA VAL A 75 -3.99 0.29 0.36
C VAL A 75 -2.63 -0.33 0.06
N ILE A 76 -1.79 -0.36 1.08
CA ILE A 76 -0.51 -1.07 1.08
C ILE A 76 -0.74 -2.43 1.69
N THR A 77 -0.26 -3.49 1.03
CA THR A 77 -0.45 -4.86 1.49
C THR A 77 0.85 -5.64 1.38
N GLY A 78 1.11 -6.53 2.32
CA GLY A 78 2.31 -7.34 2.31
C GLY A 78 2.45 -8.22 3.54
N TRP A 79 3.67 -8.62 3.81
CA TRP A 79 4.04 -9.37 5.02
C TRP A 79 5.40 -8.91 5.52
N GLY A 80 5.71 -9.28 6.76
CA GLY A 80 7.04 -9.14 7.33
C GLY A 80 7.11 -9.91 8.63
N THR A 81 7.89 -9.42 9.58
CA THR A 81 8.01 -10.07 10.89
C THR A 81 7.76 -9.10 12.04
N ILE A 82 7.25 -9.64 13.15
CA ILE A 82 7.21 -8.99 14.46
C ILE A 82 7.88 -9.94 15.44
N ASP A 83 8.97 -9.53 16.07
CA ASP A 83 9.80 -10.40 16.92
C ASP A 83 10.21 -11.68 16.18
N GLY A 84 10.55 -11.56 14.89
CA GLY A 84 10.94 -12.67 14.02
C GLY A 84 9.80 -13.61 13.58
N ARG A 85 8.56 -13.32 13.96
CA ARG A 85 7.38 -14.15 13.61
C ARG A 85 6.67 -13.56 12.39
N LEU A 86 6.36 -14.41 11.41
CA LEU A 86 5.63 -14.01 10.20
C LEU A 86 4.28 -13.36 10.54
N VAL A 87 4.03 -12.18 9.98
CA VAL A 87 2.76 -11.45 10.08
C VAL A 87 2.41 -10.86 8.72
N TYR A 88 1.14 -10.97 8.34
CA TYR A 88 0.59 -10.28 7.17
C TYR A 88 -0.01 -8.94 7.60
N VAL A 89 0.10 -7.94 6.76
CA VAL A 89 -0.38 -6.59 7.08
C VAL A 89 -1.05 -5.94 5.88
N PHE A 90 -2.09 -5.16 6.15
CA PHE A 90 -2.54 -4.12 5.25
C PHE A 90 -2.65 -2.79 5.97
N ALA A 91 -2.35 -1.70 5.28
CA ALA A 91 -2.52 -0.34 5.77
C ALA A 91 -3.18 0.52 4.70
N GLN A 92 -4.35 1.07 5.02
CA GLN A 92 -5.08 1.96 4.12
C GLN A 92 -4.40 3.32 4.08
N ASP A 93 -4.25 3.88 2.88
CA ASP A 93 -3.57 5.15 2.64
C ASP A 93 -4.59 6.27 2.40
N PHE A 94 -4.83 7.06 3.44
CA PHE A 94 -5.75 8.20 3.38
C PHE A 94 -5.35 9.27 2.36
N THR A 95 -4.09 9.30 1.92
CA THR A 95 -3.62 10.27 0.92
C THR A 95 -4.12 9.94 -0.50
N VAL A 96 -4.54 8.69 -0.73
CA VAL A 96 -5.08 8.22 -2.02
C VAL A 96 -6.59 8.07 -1.89
N PHE A 97 -7.34 8.93 -2.59
CA PHE A 97 -8.82 8.95 -2.57
C PHE A 97 -9.45 8.94 -1.16
N GLY A 98 -8.79 9.51 -0.13
CA GLY A 98 -9.30 9.47 1.24
C GLY A 98 -9.32 8.06 1.85
N GLY A 99 -8.52 7.13 1.32
CA GLY A 99 -8.49 5.74 1.74
C GLY A 99 -9.71 4.93 1.28
N SER A 100 -10.54 5.48 0.38
CA SER A 100 -11.77 4.81 -0.09
C SER A 100 -11.50 3.47 -0.75
N LEU A 101 -12.44 2.55 -0.56
CA LEU A 101 -12.30 1.15 -0.96
C LEU A 101 -12.73 0.95 -2.41
N SER A 102 -11.77 0.75 -3.30
CA SER A 102 -12.01 0.32 -4.69
C SER A 102 -12.09 -1.21 -4.80
N GLU A 103 -12.48 -1.71 -5.97
CA GLU A 103 -12.41 -3.15 -6.28
C GLU A 103 -10.98 -3.70 -6.08
N VAL A 104 -9.96 -3.01 -6.59
CA VAL A 104 -8.57 -3.46 -6.51
C VAL A 104 -8.03 -3.35 -5.08
N HIS A 105 -8.43 -2.33 -4.33
CA HIS A 105 -8.16 -2.25 -2.90
C HIS A 105 -8.68 -3.49 -2.16
N ALA A 106 -9.93 -3.87 -2.41
CA ALA A 106 -10.53 -5.05 -1.80
C ALA A 106 -9.84 -6.35 -2.23
N GLU A 107 -9.54 -6.51 -3.53
CA GLU A 107 -8.78 -7.65 -4.07
C GLU A 107 -7.44 -7.82 -3.33
N LYS A 108 -6.70 -6.72 -3.10
CA LYS A 108 -5.44 -6.74 -2.34
C LYS A 108 -5.64 -7.19 -0.90
N ILE A 109 -6.67 -6.68 -0.20
CA ILE A 109 -6.97 -7.05 1.18
C ILE A 109 -7.33 -8.54 1.29
N CYS A 110 -8.21 -9.01 0.42
CA CYS A 110 -8.59 -10.43 0.39
C CYS A 110 -7.36 -11.32 0.11
N LYS A 111 -6.46 -10.89 -0.79
CA LYS A 111 -5.24 -11.65 -1.11
C LYS A 111 -4.35 -11.86 0.12
N ILE A 112 -4.07 -10.84 0.95
CA ILE A 112 -3.23 -11.07 2.13
C ILE A 112 -3.95 -11.89 3.21
N MET A 113 -5.27 -11.76 3.34
CA MET A 113 -6.05 -12.59 4.25
C MET A 113 -5.97 -14.07 3.83
N ASP A 114 -6.10 -14.37 2.53
CA ASP A 114 -5.95 -15.71 1.99
C ASP A 114 -4.53 -16.26 2.21
N MET A 115 -3.50 -15.44 1.99
CA MET A 115 -2.10 -15.83 2.23
C MET A 115 -1.84 -16.11 3.71
N ALA A 116 -2.38 -15.29 4.60
CA ALA A 116 -2.24 -15.48 6.04
C ALA A 116 -2.92 -16.77 6.52
N MET A 117 -4.15 -17.02 6.05
CA MET A 117 -4.87 -18.26 6.31
C MET A 117 -4.10 -19.49 5.82
N LYS A 118 -3.53 -19.44 4.61
CA LYS A 118 -2.73 -20.54 4.04
C LYS A 118 -1.46 -20.83 4.83
N ASN A 119 -0.82 -19.80 5.40
CA ASN A 119 0.45 -19.94 6.14
C ASN A 119 0.27 -20.04 7.66
N GLY A 120 -0.96 -19.98 8.18
CA GLY A 120 -1.23 -20.01 9.61
C GLY A 120 -0.61 -18.83 10.37
N ALA A 121 -0.61 -17.64 9.77
CA ALA A 121 0.01 -16.43 10.32
C ALA A 121 -1.04 -15.35 10.68
N PRO A 122 -0.78 -14.47 11.66
CA PRO A 122 -1.66 -13.36 11.97
C PRO A 122 -1.81 -12.36 10.81
N VAL A 123 -2.95 -11.67 10.77
CA VAL A 123 -3.19 -10.49 9.91
C VAL A 123 -3.40 -9.27 10.80
N ILE A 124 -2.69 -8.17 10.50
CA ILE A 124 -2.92 -6.86 11.12
C ILE A 124 -3.48 -5.91 10.06
N GLY A 125 -4.67 -5.38 10.34
CA GLY A 125 -5.30 -4.34 9.53
C GLY A 125 -5.14 -2.97 10.16
N ILE A 126 -4.59 -2.01 9.41
CA ILE A 126 -4.48 -0.60 9.82
C ILE A 126 -5.47 0.21 8.99
N ASN A 127 -6.64 0.46 9.56
CA ASN A 127 -7.73 1.14 8.90
C ASN A 127 -7.61 2.67 9.00
N ASP A 128 -7.68 3.34 7.86
CA ASP A 128 -7.66 4.80 7.72
C ASP A 128 -8.35 5.16 6.39
N SER A 129 -9.68 5.01 6.40
CA SER A 129 -10.53 5.09 5.21
C SER A 129 -11.78 5.91 5.51
N GLY A 130 -12.21 6.72 4.54
CA GLY A 130 -13.48 7.46 4.58
C GLY A 130 -14.72 6.61 4.27
N GLY A 131 -14.55 5.38 3.79
CA GLY A 131 -15.61 4.55 3.20
C GLY A 131 -15.35 4.22 1.74
#